data_AF-A0A6C1QJ22-F1
#
_entry.id   AF-A0A6C1QJ22-F1
#
_cell.length_a   1.000
_cell.length_b   1.000
_cell.length_c   1.000
_cell.angle_alpha   90.00
_cell.angle_beta   90.00
_cell.angle_gamma   90.00
#
_symmetry.space_group_name_H-M   'P 1'
#
loop_
_entity.id
_entity.type
_entity.pdbx_description
1 polymer ?
#
loop_
_entity_poly.entity_id
_entity_poly.type
_entity_poly.pdbx_seq_one_letter_code
_entity_poly.pdbx_strand_id
1 'polypeptide(L)' 'ALQAQRSRDNIVIPANWQPGDDVMIPILTKEDKEELQTPESKIHYINWYMIFRKQD' A
#
# COMPACT_ATOMS: atom_id res chain seq x y z
N ALA A 1 19.27 -9.00 -18.31
CA ALA A 1 19.49 -8.17 -17.11
C ALA A 1 18.17 -7.48 -16.77
N LEU A 2 17.53 -7.83 -15.65
CA LEU A 2 16.20 -7.31 -15.32
C LEU A 2 16.32 -5.96 -14.59
N GLN A 3 16.80 -4.94 -15.31
CA GLN A 3 16.67 -3.56 -14.86
C GLN A 3 15.28 -3.05 -15.25
N ALA A 4 14.35 -3.15 -14.31
CA ALA A 4 13.18 -2.29 -14.26
C ALA A 4 13.03 -1.85 -12.80
N GLN A 5 13.99 -1.04 -12.35
CA GLN A 5 13.82 -0.10 -11.26
C GLN A 5 12.76 0.92 -11.71
N ARG A 6 11.51 0.47 -11.85
CA ARG A 6 10.37 1.37 -11.93
C ARG A 6 10.33 1.90 -10.51
N SER A 7 10.66 3.17 -10.37
CA SER A 7 10.48 4.00 -9.17
C SER A 7 8.98 3.99 -8.81
N ARG A 8 8.47 2.82 -8.43
CA ARG A 8 7.06 2.54 -8.16
C ARG A 8 6.82 3.09 -6.77
N ASP A 9 5.97 4.10 -6.71
CA ASP A 9 4.96 4.36 -5.69
C ASP A 9 5.28 3.73 -4.35
N ASN A 10 5.44 4.53 -3.30
CA ASN A 10 5.69 4.15 -1.90
C ASN A 10 4.89 2.91 -1.40
N ILE A 11 5.28 1.73 -1.87
CA ILE A 11 4.60 0.44 -1.71
C ILE A 11 5.64 -0.64 -1.52
N VAL A 12 5.29 -1.62 -0.70
CA VAL A 12 6.05 -2.83 -0.44
C VAL A 12 5.17 -4.04 -0.74
N ILE A 13 5.77 -5.06 -1.35
CA ILE A 13 5.06 -6.29 -1.72
C ILE A 13 5.08 -7.26 -0.53
N PRO A 14 3.92 -7.73 -0.03
CA PRO A 14 3.85 -8.74 1.03
C PRO A 14 4.46 -10.09 0.63
N ALA A 15 4.74 -10.91 1.64
CA ALA A 15 5.14 -12.30 1.40
C ALA A 15 4.01 -13.06 0.69
N ASN A 16 4.38 -13.87 -0.31
CA ASN A 16 3.46 -14.68 -1.12
C ASN A 16 2.39 -13.90 -1.91
N TRP A 17 2.61 -12.60 -2.15
CA TRP A 17 1.69 -11.75 -2.91
C TRP A 17 1.40 -12.30 -4.31
N GLN A 18 0.13 -12.22 -4.71
CA GLN A 18 -0.38 -12.57 -6.03
C GLN A 18 -1.13 -11.38 -6.66
N PRO A 19 -1.28 -11.34 -7.99
CA PRO A 19 -2.08 -10.31 -8.63
C PRO A 19 -3.52 -10.29 -8.07
N GLY A 20 -3.93 -9.13 -7.54
CA GLY A 20 -5.22 -8.94 -6.86
C GLY A 20 -5.11 -8.86 -5.34
N ASP A 21 -3.97 -9.24 -4.76
CA ASP A 21 -3.70 -9.03 -3.34
C ASP A 21 -3.33 -7.57 -3.04
N ASP A 22 -3.60 -7.16 -1.81
CA ASP A 22 -3.26 -5.83 -1.32
C ASP A 22 -1.75 -5.62 -1.21
N VAL A 23 -1.33 -4.37 -1.38
CA VAL A 23 0.07 -3.96 -1.21
C VAL A 23 0.26 -3.26 0.12
N MET A 24 1.45 -3.37 0.72
CA MET A 24 1.76 -2.61 1.94
C MET A 24 2.22 -1.20 1.60
N ILE A 25 1.94 -0.25 2.50
CA ILE A 25 2.46 1.12 2.45
C ILE A 25 3.38 1.31 3.67
N PRO A 26 4.67 1.62 3.47
CA PRO A 26 5.60 1.75 4.59
C PRO A 26 5.51 3.12 5.29
N ILE A 27 5.07 4.16 4.56
CA ILE A 27 4.98 5.53 5.06
C ILE A 27 3.66 6.12 4.58
N LEU A 28 2.82 6.65 5.46
CA LEU A 28 1.62 7.38 5.03
C LEU A 28 1.97 8.79 4.58
N THR A 29 1.54 9.20 3.38
CA THR A 29 1.55 10.61 2.99
C THR A 29 0.47 11.39 3.76
N LYS A 30 0.42 12.71 3.54
CA LYS A 30 -0.68 13.51 4.10
C LYS A 30 -2.01 13.12 3.46
N GLU A 31 -2.04 12.87 2.15
CA GLU A 31 -3.27 12.45 1.47
C GLU A 31 -3.76 11.10 1.98
N ASP A 32 -2.87 10.13 2.19
CA ASP A 32 -3.24 8.81 2.71
C ASP A 32 -3.93 8.91 4.08
N LYS A 33 -3.48 9.86 4.92
CA LYS A 33 -4.09 10.10 6.24
C LYS A 33 -5.46 10.75 6.15
N GLU A 34 -5.67 11.60 5.15
CA GLU A 34 -6.97 12.19 4.87
C GLU A 34 -7.93 11.13 4.29
N GLU A 35 -7.44 10.24 3.42
CA GLU A 35 -8.22 9.11 2.88
C GLU A 35 -8.62 8.12 3.97
N LEU A 36 -7.73 7.82 4.92
CA LEU A 36 -8.03 6.97 6.09
C LEU A 36 -9.19 7.48 6.96
N GLN A 37 -9.52 8.77 6.88
CA GLN A 37 -10.66 9.35 7.61
C GLN A 37 -11.99 9.17 6.87
N THR A 38 -11.98 8.63 5.66
CA THR A 38 -13.18 8.39 4.84
C THR A 38 -13.69 6.95 5.02
N PRO A 39 -15.02 6.72 4.98
CA PRO A 39 -15.58 5.39 5.10
C PRO A 39 -15.24 4.47 3.91
N GLU A 40 -14.95 5.04 2.74
CA GLU A 40 -14.61 4.32 1.51
C GLU A 40 -13.10 4.15 1.30
N SER A 41 -12.30 4.36 2.36
CA SER A 41 -10.84 4.30 2.27
C SER A 41 -10.35 2.97 1.68
N LYS A 42 -9.45 3.06 0.70
CA LYS A 42 -8.75 1.88 0.18
C LYS A 42 -7.61 1.47 1.10
N ILE A 43 -7.23 2.35 2.02
CA ILE A 43 -6.13 2.15 2.98
C ILE A 43 -6.70 1.61 4.28
N HIS A 44 -6.09 0.58 4.83
CA HIS A 44 -6.46 0.00 6.11
C HIS A 44 -5.22 -0.54 6.82
N TYR A 45 -5.33 -0.84 8.12
CA TYR A 45 -4.20 -1.34 8.89
C TYR A 45 -4.62 -2.43 9.88
N ILE A 46 -3.74 -3.41 10.06
CA ILE A 46 -3.89 -4.45 11.09
C ILE A 46 -3.20 -3.98 12.38
N ASN A 47 -2.07 -3.27 12.23
CA ASN A 47 -1.29 -2.70 13.32
C ASN A 47 -0.65 -1.38 12.84
N TRP A 48 -0.13 -0.56 13.74
CA TRP A 48 0.40 0.77 13.43
C TRP A 48 1.56 0.76 12.42
N TYR A 49 2.25 -0.37 12.27
CA TYR A 49 3.34 -0.59 11.31
C TYR A 49 2.96 -1.49 10.11
N MET A 50 1.71 -1.95 10.03
CA MET A 50 1.21 -2.83 8.97
C MET A 50 0.00 -2.20 8.29
N ILE A 51 0.30 -1.37 7.31
CA ILE A 51 -0.65 -0.58 6.54
C ILE A 51 -0.73 -1.16 5.14
N PHE A 52 -1.95 -1.36 4.65
CA PHE A 52 -2.25 -1.96 3.37
C PHE A 52 -3.13 -1.02 2.54
N ARG A 53 -3.01 -1.13 1.22
CA ARG A 53 -3.90 -0.48 0.26
C ARG A 53 -4.43 -1.50 -0.73
N LYS A 54 -5.74 -1.46 -0.93
CA LYS A 54 -6.40 -2.27 -1.95
C LYS A 54 -5.90 -1.89 -3.34
N GLN A 55 -5.49 -2.89 -4.10
CA GLN A 55 -5.12 -2.70 -5.49
C GLN A 55 -6.39 -2.76 -6.35
N ASP A 56 -6.56 -1.77 -7.24
CA ASP A 56 -7.66 -1.77 -8.23
C ASP A 56 -7.45 -2.83 -9.32
#